data_AF-A0A7S2Q197-F1
#
_entry.id   AF-A0A7S2Q197-F1
#
_cell.length_a   1.000
_cell.length_b   1.000
_cell.length_c   1.000
_cell.angle_alpha   90.00
_cell.angle_beta   90.00
_cell.angle_gamma   90.00
#
_symmetry.space_group_name_H-M   'P 1'
#
loop_
_entity.id
_entity.type
_entity.pdbx_description
1 polymer ?
#
loop_
_entity_poly.entity_id
_entity_poly.type
_entity_poly.pdbx_seq_one_letter_code
_entity_poly.pdbx_strand_id
1 'polypeptide(L)'
;EEEEEEAAPSLSNGEWIEYYLTKNLNAPPKENYAEFNETFTNTVQMADRISREREELKKSKRDDKMQTKVSKVDKMLDDLKALINEPFRERAMKAYGKEKYLKSGMSSNQCMFLETPFINAWLAPYIKSPSKMTKKAMKEMAEKINVEIERIEKLLEMDFLSDDDDFEAAAKTFFRECYPDVEALYTCHSSYHGPTNMMTEEFVTLIQGGRFFGALCYLQTNNLSPILLVTEPSASLAQASKYLDETSLKKLAKIAWNQTNTSSRALFQDREDDSWAAEAFTAGHKFFGEAMTKVDKFGAWLEGKVDEDKRAAFLNKLVMSYWYFDDFMKEEDFEKIWKNNARLVRS
;
A
#
# COMPACT_ATOMS: atom_id res chain seq x y z
N GLU A 1 -95.43 -13.16 26.70
CA GLU A 1 -94.53 -12.24 27.42
C GLU A 1 -93.53 -11.78 26.39
N GLU A 2 -93.60 -10.51 26.01
CA GLU A 2 -92.67 -9.92 25.04
C GLU A 2 -91.29 -9.88 25.70
N GLU A 3 -90.36 -10.70 25.18
CA GLU A 3 -88.94 -10.58 25.47
C GLU A 3 -88.47 -9.25 24.86
N GLU A 4 -88.26 -8.24 25.71
CA GLU A 4 -87.53 -7.04 25.33
C GLU A 4 -86.13 -7.46 24.86
N GLU A 5 -85.92 -7.47 23.53
CA GLU A 5 -84.60 -7.46 22.92
C GLU A 5 -83.85 -6.22 23.44
N GLU A 6 -82.99 -6.41 24.44
CA GLU A 6 -82.05 -5.39 24.91
C GLU A 6 -81.23 -4.89 23.71
N ALA A 7 -81.48 -3.65 23.31
CA ALA A 7 -80.77 -2.99 22.23
C ALA A 7 -79.26 -3.02 22.50
N ALA A 8 -78.49 -3.53 21.52
CA ALA A 8 -77.04 -3.61 21.61
C ALA A 8 -76.43 -2.22 21.91
N PRO A 9 -75.56 -2.09 22.93
CA PRO A 9 -75.06 -0.79 23.34
C PRO A 9 -74.20 -0.16 22.22
N SER A 10 -74.44 1.11 21.95
CA SER A 10 -73.67 1.95 21.01
C SER A 10 -72.28 2.25 21.61
N LEU A 11 -71.39 1.28 21.51
CA LEU A 11 -70.01 1.37 22.02
C LEU A 11 -69.04 1.65 20.86
N SER A 12 -67.97 2.40 21.13
CA SER A 12 -66.82 2.50 20.23
C SER A 12 -66.08 1.16 20.14
N ASN A 13 -65.23 0.95 19.13
CA ASN A 13 -64.51 -0.32 18.96
C ASN A 13 -63.69 -0.73 20.20
N GLY A 14 -63.13 0.22 20.95
CA GLY A 14 -62.41 -0.09 22.20
C GLY A 14 -63.35 -0.54 23.32
N GLU A 15 -64.52 0.08 23.42
CA GLU A 15 -65.53 -0.24 24.42
C GLU A 15 -66.27 -1.56 24.12
N TRP A 16 -66.42 -1.93 22.84
CA TRP A 16 -66.98 -3.23 22.42
C TRP A 16 -66.09 -4.41 22.82
N ILE A 17 -64.77 -4.26 22.66
CA ILE A 17 -63.80 -5.29 23.08
C ILE A 17 -63.88 -5.48 24.59
N GLU A 18 -63.95 -4.39 25.34
CA GLU A 18 -64.02 -4.41 26.80
C GLU A 18 -65.35 -5.01 27.29
N TYR A 19 -66.47 -4.64 26.68
CA TYR A 19 -67.78 -5.25 26.95
C TYR A 19 -67.77 -6.76 26.70
N TYR A 20 -67.26 -7.20 25.54
CA TYR A 20 -67.21 -8.63 25.18
C TYR A 20 -66.32 -9.44 26.14
N LEU A 21 -65.12 -8.94 26.47
CA LEU A 21 -64.21 -9.60 27.42
C LEU A 21 -64.84 -9.74 28.81
N THR A 22 -65.50 -8.68 29.30
CA THR A 22 -66.07 -8.64 30.65
C THR A 22 -67.34 -9.48 30.76
N LYS A 23 -68.25 -9.38 29.78
CA LYS A 23 -69.57 -10.03 29.82
C LYS A 23 -69.58 -11.48 29.32
N ASN A 24 -68.80 -11.81 28.28
CA ASN A 24 -68.85 -13.14 27.65
C ASN A 24 -67.71 -14.06 28.09
N LEU A 25 -66.58 -13.51 28.54
CA LEU A 25 -65.40 -14.28 28.92
C LEU A 25 -65.07 -14.17 30.42
N ASN A 26 -65.93 -13.52 31.21
CA ASN A 26 -65.73 -13.26 32.64
C ASN A 26 -64.36 -12.62 32.96
N ALA A 27 -63.79 -11.85 32.03
CA ALA A 27 -62.56 -11.13 32.29
C ALA A 27 -62.86 -10.00 33.31
N PRO A 28 -62.01 -9.81 34.34
CA PRO A 28 -62.06 -8.64 35.20
C PRO A 28 -62.09 -7.33 34.38
N PRO A 29 -62.81 -6.28 34.84
CA PRO A 29 -62.77 -4.95 34.24
C PRO A 29 -61.33 -4.43 34.05
N LYS A 30 -61.07 -3.62 33.03
CA LYS A 30 -59.72 -3.08 32.76
C LYS A 30 -59.17 -2.28 33.94
N GLU A 31 -60.02 -1.64 34.75
CA GLU A 31 -59.57 -0.99 35.98
C GLU A 31 -58.89 -1.97 36.95
N ASN A 32 -59.34 -3.23 37.00
CA ASN A 32 -58.72 -4.27 37.83
C ASN A 32 -57.36 -4.74 37.28
N TYR A 33 -57.03 -4.40 36.03
CA TYR A 33 -55.72 -4.64 35.43
C TYR A 33 -54.85 -3.38 35.39
N ALA A 34 -55.34 -2.23 35.86
CA ALA A 34 -54.60 -0.96 35.80
C ALA A 34 -53.27 -1.05 36.55
N GLU A 35 -53.29 -1.59 37.77
CA GLU A 35 -52.08 -1.80 38.59
C GLU A 35 -51.09 -2.76 37.91
N PHE A 36 -51.59 -3.83 37.28
CA PHE A 36 -50.76 -4.78 36.52
C PHE A 36 -50.13 -4.10 35.30
N ASN A 37 -50.91 -3.36 34.51
CA ASN A 37 -50.44 -2.69 33.30
C ASN A 37 -49.43 -1.57 33.63
N GLU A 38 -49.65 -0.82 34.70
CA GLU A 38 -48.71 0.18 35.20
C GLU A 38 -47.42 -0.48 35.68
N THR A 39 -47.52 -1.53 36.50
CA THR A 39 -46.36 -2.29 36.99
C THR A 39 -45.57 -2.92 35.85
N PHE A 40 -46.24 -3.51 34.86
CA PHE A 40 -45.62 -4.09 33.67
C PHE A 40 -44.90 -3.02 32.85
N THR A 41 -45.55 -1.88 32.59
CA THR A 41 -44.95 -0.76 31.84
C THR A 41 -43.73 -0.20 32.56
N ASN A 42 -43.83 0.02 33.87
CA ASN A 42 -42.71 0.48 34.71
C ASN A 42 -41.56 -0.53 34.69
N THR A 43 -41.86 -1.83 34.73
CA THR A 43 -40.86 -2.90 34.66
C THR A 43 -40.14 -2.92 33.31
N VAL A 44 -40.88 -2.78 32.20
CA VAL A 44 -40.29 -2.72 30.84
C VAL A 44 -39.40 -1.49 30.69
N GLN A 45 -39.86 -0.30 31.10
CA GLN A 45 -39.06 0.93 31.06
C GLN A 45 -37.80 0.84 31.92
N MET A 46 -37.91 0.22 33.11
CA MET A 46 -36.76 -0.04 33.98
C MET A 46 -35.77 -1.01 33.32
N ALA A 47 -36.26 -2.08 32.69
CA ALA A 47 -35.41 -3.03 31.97
C ALA A 47 -34.67 -2.37 30.80
N ASP A 48 -35.34 -1.50 30.04
CA ASP A 48 -34.74 -0.73 28.94
C ASP A 48 -33.69 0.26 29.45
N ARG A 49 -33.93 0.90 30.60
CA ARG A 49 -32.96 1.79 31.23
C ARG A 49 -31.71 1.02 31.67
N ILE A 50 -31.89 -0.10 32.39
CA ILE A 50 -30.78 -0.96 32.83
C ILE A 50 -30.00 -1.50 31.63
N SER A 51 -30.69 -1.86 30.54
CA SER A 51 -30.04 -2.34 29.32
C SER A 51 -29.15 -1.26 28.71
N ARG A 52 -29.64 -0.01 28.60
CA ARG A 52 -28.86 1.13 28.12
C ARG A 52 -27.66 1.45 29.02
N GLU A 53 -27.86 1.52 30.33
CA GLU A 53 -26.78 1.75 31.31
C GLU A 53 -25.69 0.66 31.22
N ARG A 54 -26.07 -0.61 31.01
CA ARG A 54 -25.13 -1.71 30.81
C ARG A 54 -24.32 -1.55 29.53
N GLU A 55 -24.94 -1.14 28.42
CA GLU A 55 -24.22 -0.91 27.16
C GLU A 55 -23.28 0.31 27.24
N GLU A 56 -23.71 1.39 27.89
CA GLU A 56 -22.86 2.56 28.16
C GLU A 56 -21.65 2.20 29.03
N LEU A 57 -21.85 1.42 30.10
CA LEU A 57 -20.75 0.94 30.94
C LEU A 57 -19.79 0.01 30.17
N LYS A 58 -20.32 -0.87 29.30
CA LYS A 58 -19.48 -1.71 28.43
C LYS A 58 -18.66 -0.87 27.45
N LYS A 59 -19.25 0.19 26.90
CA LYS A 59 -18.57 1.13 25.99
C LYS A 59 -17.47 1.89 26.73
N SER A 60 -17.78 2.52 27.87
CA SER A 60 -16.79 3.22 28.71
C SER A 60 -15.62 2.31 29.10
N LYS A 61 -15.88 1.10 29.60
CA LYS A 61 -14.82 0.13 29.94
C LYS A 61 -13.95 -0.25 28.73
N ARG A 62 -14.54 -0.30 27.53
CA ARG A 62 -13.82 -0.60 26.29
C ARG A 62 -12.91 0.56 25.89
N ASP A 63 -13.44 1.78 25.93
CA ASP A 63 -12.73 3.00 25.58
C ASP A 63 -11.55 3.22 26.55
N ASP A 64 -11.77 3.04 27.87
CA ASP A 64 -10.73 3.10 28.90
C ASP A 64 -9.62 2.07 28.65
N LYS A 65 -10.00 0.84 28.30
CA LYS A 65 -9.04 -0.23 27.97
C LYS A 65 -8.22 0.13 26.73
N MET A 66 -8.85 0.71 25.71
CA MET A 66 -8.18 1.12 24.49
C MET A 66 -7.22 2.29 24.74
N GLN A 67 -7.64 3.30 25.50
CA GLN A 67 -6.81 4.44 25.89
C GLN A 67 -5.62 4.02 26.76
N THR A 68 -5.84 3.09 27.70
CA THR A 68 -4.78 2.50 28.52
C THR A 68 -3.76 1.75 27.65
N LYS A 69 -4.22 1.03 26.63
CA LYS A 69 -3.34 0.33 25.69
C LYS A 69 -2.48 1.32 24.90
N VAL A 70 -3.10 2.36 24.33
CA VAL A 70 -2.38 3.42 23.58
C VAL A 70 -1.31 4.05 24.47
N SER A 71 -1.65 4.48 25.68
CA SER A 71 -0.71 5.12 26.60
C SER A 71 0.47 4.21 26.98
N LYS A 72 0.23 2.90 27.11
CA LYS A 72 1.30 1.91 27.36
C LYS A 72 2.22 1.74 26.15
N VAL A 73 1.65 1.73 24.94
CA VAL A 73 2.44 1.64 23.70
C VAL A 73 3.23 2.92 23.47
N ASP A 74 2.65 4.10 23.66
CA ASP A 74 3.37 5.39 23.54
C ASP A 74 4.60 5.40 24.46
N LYS A 75 4.40 5.10 25.75
CA LYS A 75 5.52 5.02 26.71
C LYS A 75 6.57 3.99 26.30
N MET A 76 6.13 2.81 25.83
CA MET A 76 7.05 1.76 25.38
C MET A 76 7.88 2.21 24.16
N LEU A 77 7.26 2.93 23.22
CA LEU A 77 7.94 3.47 22.05
C LEU A 77 8.89 4.60 22.44
N ASP A 78 8.53 5.48 23.38
CA ASP A 78 9.40 6.52 23.92
C ASP A 78 10.64 5.93 24.62
N ASP A 79 10.42 4.92 25.48
CA ASP A 79 11.50 4.20 26.18
C ASP A 79 12.43 3.49 25.17
N LEU A 80 11.87 2.87 24.13
CA LEU A 80 12.67 2.24 23.06
C LEU A 80 13.43 3.27 22.24
N LYS A 81 12.79 4.39 21.88
CA LYS A 81 13.38 5.48 21.10
C LYS A 81 14.63 6.05 21.77
N ALA A 82 14.63 6.16 23.09
CA ALA A 82 15.80 6.60 23.84
C ALA A 82 17.03 5.67 23.71
N LEU A 83 16.82 4.42 23.28
CA LEU A 83 17.88 3.41 23.09
C LEU A 83 18.33 3.30 21.62
N ILE A 84 17.65 3.97 20.68
CA ILE A 84 18.00 3.93 19.26
C ILE A 84 19.09 4.98 18.97
N ASN A 85 20.02 4.63 18.08
CA ASN A 85 21.10 5.50 17.64
C ASN A 85 20.59 6.64 16.73
N GLU A 86 21.20 7.80 16.85
CA GLU A 86 21.07 8.88 15.86
C GLU A 86 21.86 8.49 14.59
N PRO A 87 21.48 8.98 13.39
CA PRO A 87 20.39 9.93 13.09
C PRO A 87 18.99 9.30 12.90
N PHE A 88 18.90 7.97 12.93
CA PHE A 88 17.68 7.26 12.54
C PHE A 88 16.57 7.30 13.59
N ARG A 89 16.90 7.65 14.85
CA ARG A 89 16.02 7.56 16.02
C ARG A 89 14.61 8.13 15.79
N GLU A 90 14.53 9.38 15.37
CA GLU A 90 13.25 10.08 15.21
C GLU A 90 12.37 9.41 14.15
N ARG A 91 12.99 9.06 13.02
CA ARG A 91 12.29 8.55 11.87
C ARG A 91 11.93 7.07 12.01
N ALA A 92 12.85 6.27 12.54
CA ALA A 92 12.68 4.85 12.86
C ALA A 92 11.46 4.61 13.77
N MET A 93 11.25 5.51 14.75
CA MET A 93 10.22 5.41 15.78
C MET A 93 8.96 6.24 15.50
N LYS A 94 8.85 6.86 14.32
CA LYS A 94 7.68 7.67 13.96
C LYS A 94 6.45 6.78 13.81
N ALA A 95 5.46 7.01 14.67
CA ALA A 95 4.25 6.19 14.76
C ALA A 95 2.98 6.95 14.36
N TYR A 96 2.00 6.23 13.82
CA TYR A 96 0.71 6.76 13.37
C TYR A 96 -0.45 5.79 13.67
N GLY A 97 -1.68 6.22 13.39
CA GLY A 97 -2.87 5.34 13.44
C GLY A 97 -3.61 5.27 14.78
N LYS A 98 -3.11 5.93 15.84
CA LYS A 98 -3.76 5.97 17.17
C LYS A 98 -5.23 6.40 17.11
N GLU A 99 -5.53 7.44 16.34
CA GLU A 99 -6.89 7.97 16.19
C GLU A 99 -7.83 6.99 15.50
N LYS A 100 -7.34 6.32 14.44
CA LYS A 100 -8.10 5.30 13.72
C LYS A 100 -8.41 4.12 14.63
N TYR A 101 -7.46 3.71 15.47
CA TYR A 101 -7.68 2.67 16.45
C TYR A 101 -8.76 3.06 17.46
N LEU A 102 -8.65 4.24 18.08
CA LEU A 102 -9.64 4.73 19.05
C LEU A 102 -11.05 4.83 18.45
N LYS A 103 -11.18 5.26 17.20
CA LYS A 103 -12.48 5.31 16.48
C LYS A 103 -13.05 3.93 16.12
N SER A 104 -12.20 2.91 15.95
CA SER A 104 -12.64 1.58 15.50
C SER A 104 -13.40 0.76 16.55
N GLY A 105 -13.18 1.03 17.84
CA GLY A 105 -13.71 0.20 18.93
C GLY A 105 -13.17 -1.24 18.98
N MET A 106 -12.15 -1.59 18.19
CA MET A 106 -11.60 -2.96 18.10
C MET A 106 -10.32 -3.13 18.95
N SER A 107 -10.49 -3.50 20.22
CA SER A 107 -9.36 -3.58 21.18
C SER A 107 -8.28 -4.64 20.88
N SER A 108 -8.60 -5.64 20.04
CA SER A 108 -7.70 -6.74 19.65
C SER A 108 -6.65 -6.34 18.61
N ASN A 109 -6.88 -5.24 17.88
CA ASN A 109 -6.00 -4.82 16.80
C ASN A 109 -4.75 -4.12 17.32
N GLN A 110 -3.75 -4.01 16.45
CA GLN A 110 -2.60 -3.16 16.69
C GLN A 110 -3.08 -1.71 16.82
N CYS A 111 -2.70 -1.01 17.90
CA CYS A 111 -3.22 0.32 18.17
C CYS A 111 -2.49 1.44 17.43
N MET A 112 -1.27 1.17 16.95
CA MET A 112 -0.41 2.12 16.25
C MET A 112 0.49 1.38 15.25
N PHE A 113 0.98 2.06 14.23
CA PHE A 113 1.90 1.53 13.23
C PHE A 113 3.13 2.43 13.14
N LEU A 114 4.30 1.88 12.84
CA LEU A 114 5.49 2.68 12.56
C LEU A 114 5.66 2.92 11.05
N GLU A 115 6.23 4.07 10.68
CA GLU A 115 6.57 4.40 9.28
C GLU A 115 7.69 3.52 8.71
N THR A 116 8.43 2.83 9.57
CA THR A 116 9.50 1.90 9.22
C THR A 116 8.95 0.47 9.20
N PRO A 117 8.73 -0.15 8.02
CA PRO A 117 7.96 -1.39 7.93
C PRO A 117 8.58 -2.57 8.67
N PHE A 118 9.90 -2.79 8.57
CA PHE A 118 10.56 -3.92 9.25
C PHE A 118 10.50 -3.78 10.79
N ILE A 119 10.70 -2.57 11.32
CA ILE A 119 10.57 -2.28 12.76
C ILE A 119 9.12 -2.50 13.19
N ASN A 120 8.16 -2.04 12.39
CA ASN A 120 6.74 -2.27 12.65
C ASN A 120 6.41 -3.78 12.73
N ALA A 121 6.98 -4.59 11.83
CA ALA A 121 6.80 -6.04 11.84
C ALA A 121 7.36 -6.67 13.13
N TRP A 122 8.56 -6.28 13.54
CA TRP A 122 9.19 -6.80 14.78
C TRP A 122 8.47 -6.33 16.06
N LEU A 123 7.94 -5.11 16.07
CA LEU A 123 7.23 -4.56 17.22
C LEU A 123 5.74 -4.96 17.27
N ALA A 124 5.15 -5.48 16.19
CA ALA A 124 3.73 -5.83 16.13
C ALA A 124 3.24 -6.70 17.31
N PRO A 125 3.97 -7.75 17.78
CA PRO A 125 3.55 -8.54 18.93
C PRO A 125 3.46 -7.73 20.22
N TYR A 126 4.38 -6.78 20.39
CA TYR A 126 4.47 -5.92 21.58
C TYR A 126 3.46 -4.77 21.51
N ILE A 127 3.20 -4.20 20.34
CA ILE A 127 2.14 -3.19 20.17
C ILE A 127 0.75 -3.81 20.42
N LYS A 128 0.53 -5.06 19.98
CA LYS A 128 -0.70 -5.80 20.29
C LYS A 128 -0.83 -6.12 21.78
N SER A 129 0.29 -6.37 22.47
CA SER A 129 0.34 -6.78 23.88
C SER A 129 1.54 -6.15 24.60
N PRO A 130 1.46 -4.85 24.99
CA PRO A 130 2.62 -4.11 25.51
C PRO A 130 3.17 -4.68 26.83
N SER A 131 2.37 -5.43 27.58
CA SER A 131 2.82 -6.15 28.77
C SER A 131 3.89 -7.22 28.49
N LYS A 132 4.06 -7.66 27.24
CA LYS A 132 5.12 -8.60 26.84
C LYS A 132 6.48 -7.93 26.64
N MET A 133 6.52 -6.60 26.52
CA MET A 133 7.77 -5.86 26.36
C MET A 133 8.45 -5.71 27.72
N THR A 134 9.27 -6.68 28.09
CA THR A 134 10.12 -6.59 29.29
C THR A 134 11.29 -5.64 29.04
N LYS A 135 11.94 -5.16 30.12
CA LYS A 135 13.18 -4.35 29.98
C LYS A 135 14.27 -5.07 29.19
N LYS A 136 14.38 -6.39 29.34
CA LYS A 136 15.32 -7.22 28.59
C LYS A 136 14.95 -7.25 27.10
N ALA A 137 13.70 -7.58 26.79
CA ALA A 137 13.21 -7.62 25.40
C ALA A 137 13.34 -6.26 24.70
N MET A 138 13.13 -5.15 25.42
CA MET A 138 13.30 -3.80 24.89
C MET A 138 14.76 -3.50 24.52
N LYS A 139 15.73 -3.90 25.37
CA LYS A 139 17.15 -3.75 25.07
C LYS A 139 17.58 -4.60 23.88
N GLU A 140 17.17 -5.87 23.86
CA GLU A 140 17.46 -6.78 22.74
C GLU A 140 16.86 -6.26 21.42
N MET A 141 15.64 -5.69 21.47
CA MET A 141 15.01 -5.07 20.31
C MET A 141 15.77 -3.81 19.87
N ALA A 142 16.20 -2.97 20.81
CA ALA A 142 17.00 -1.77 20.50
C ALA A 142 18.33 -2.15 19.84
N GLU A 143 19.04 -3.13 20.40
CA GLU A 143 20.29 -3.67 19.84
C GLU A 143 20.06 -4.20 18.42
N LYS A 144 19.00 -5.00 18.21
CA LYS A 144 18.64 -5.51 16.88
C LYS A 144 18.38 -4.38 15.88
N ILE A 145 17.66 -3.34 16.29
CA ILE A 145 17.37 -2.19 15.42
C ILE A 145 18.65 -1.40 15.11
N ASN A 146 19.50 -1.15 16.11
CA ASN A 146 20.75 -0.42 15.94
C ASN A 146 21.72 -1.16 15.00
N VAL A 147 21.81 -2.49 15.10
CA VAL A 147 22.62 -3.30 14.17
C VAL A 147 22.16 -3.13 12.72
N GLU A 148 20.85 -3.11 12.46
CA GLU A 148 20.36 -2.88 11.10
C GLU A 148 20.56 -1.44 10.64
N ILE A 149 20.41 -0.46 11.54
CA ILE A 149 20.70 0.94 11.23
C ILE A 149 22.16 1.09 10.78
N GLU A 150 23.12 0.52 11.51
CA GLU A 150 24.54 0.56 11.13
C GLU A 150 24.80 -0.11 9.76
N ARG A 151 24.06 -1.17 9.43
CA ARG A 151 24.15 -1.80 8.11
C ARG A 151 23.56 -0.93 7.01
N ILE A 152 22.48 -0.21 7.28
CA ILE A 152 21.86 0.73 6.35
C ILE A 152 22.78 1.94 6.14
N GLU A 153 23.47 2.43 7.16
CA GLU A 153 24.49 3.48 7.00
C GLU A 153 25.59 3.05 6.04
N LYS A 154 26.15 1.85 6.24
CA LYS A 154 27.15 1.28 5.33
C LYS A 154 26.62 1.05 3.91
N LEU A 155 25.34 0.70 3.76
CA LEU A 155 24.70 0.58 2.46
C LEU A 155 24.73 1.92 1.70
N LEU A 156 24.49 3.04 2.41
CA LEU A 156 24.43 4.38 1.81
C LEU A 156 25.81 4.95 1.44
N GLU A 157 26.91 4.41 1.99
CA GLU A 157 28.27 4.76 1.55
C GLU A 157 28.50 4.34 0.08
N MET A 158 27.85 3.24 -0.33
CA MET A 158 27.92 2.66 -1.68
C MET A 158 29.33 2.25 -2.13
N ASP A 159 30.22 1.97 -1.17
CA ASP A 159 31.61 1.55 -1.42
C ASP A 159 31.72 0.16 -2.05
N PHE A 160 30.62 -0.61 -2.04
CA PHE A 160 30.54 -1.90 -2.73
C PHE A 160 30.38 -1.77 -4.25
N LEU A 161 30.18 -0.56 -4.78
CA LEU A 161 30.12 -0.29 -6.22
C LEU A 161 31.42 0.34 -6.71
N SER A 162 31.98 -0.28 -7.74
CA SER A 162 33.18 0.14 -8.43
C SER A 162 32.97 1.47 -9.15
N ASP A 163 34.00 2.32 -9.13
CA ASP A 163 34.07 3.52 -9.96
C ASP A 163 34.70 3.23 -11.34
N ASP A 164 35.29 2.04 -11.52
CA ASP A 164 35.99 1.63 -12.75
C ASP A 164 35.09 0.87 -13.74
N ASP A 165 33.94 0.37 -13.29
CA ASP A 165 32.94 -0.30 -14.14
C ASP A 165 31.83 0.69 -14.51
N ASP A 166 31.58 0.86 -15.81
CA ASP A 166 30.64 1.86 -16.32
C ASP A 166 29.21 1.67 -15.77
N PHE A 167 28.78 0.42 -15.58
CA PHE A 167 27.46 0.12 -15.02
C PHE A 167 27.40 0.44 -13.53
N GLU A 168 28.36 -0.05 -12.75
CA GLU A 168 28.41 0.17 -11.31
C GLU A 168 28.58 1.65 -10.96
N ALA A 169 29.42 2.39 -11.70
CA ALA A 169 29.62 3.83 -11.52
C ALA A 169 28.34 4.63 -11.80
N ALA A 170 27.61 4.26 -12.87
CA ALA A 170 26.34 4.88 -13.20
C ALA A 170 25.25 4.53 -12.17
N ALA A 171 25.22 3.28 -11.69
CA ALA A 171 24.31 2.86 -10.63
C ALA A 171 24.59 3.57 -9.30
N LYS A 172 25.86 3.72 -8.94
CA LYS A 172 26.31 4.47 -7.76
C LYS A 172 25.85 5.92 -7.83
N THR A 173 26.00 6.57 -8.98
CA THR A 173 25.49 7.93 -9.20
C THR A 173 23.97 8.00 -9.06
N PHE A 174 23.26 7.10 -9.74
CA PHE A 174 21.80 7.02 -9.68
C PHE A 174 21.28 6.80 -8.25
N PHE A 175 21.86 5.87 -7.51
CA PHE A 175 21.44 5.60 -6.13
C PHE A 175 21.79 6.73 -5.18
N ARG A 176 22.92 7.43 -5.35
CA ARG A 176 23.24 8.63 -4.54
C ARG A 176 22.24 9.76 -4.76
N GLU A 177 21.73 9.92 -5.97
CA GLU A 177 20.65 10.88 -6.26
C GLU A 177 19.32 10.46 -5.63
N CYS A 178 19.02 9.16 -5.64
CA CYS A 178 17.79 8.62 -5.05
C CYS A 178 17.83 8.62 -3.51
N TYR A 179 19.00 8.37 -2.93
CA TYR A 179 19.23 8.18 -1.50
C TYR A 179 20.43 9.02 -1.03
N PRO A 180 20.34 10.37 -1.10
CA PRO A 180 21.43 11.25 -0.69
C PRO A 180 21.72 11.18 0.81
N ASP A 181 20.72 10.77 1.59
CA ASP A 181 20.81 10.63 3.03
C ASP A 181 19.83 9.56 3.54
N VAL A 182 19.86 9.38 4.85
CA VAL A 182 18.99 8.46 5.60
C VAL A 182 17.51 8.81 5.46
N GLU A 183 17.16 10.10 5.41
CA GLU A 183 15.77 10.54 5.34
C GLU A 183 15.12 10.13 4.02
N ALA A 184 15.89 10.13 2.93
CA ALA A 184 15.44 9.71 1.62
C ALA A 184 14.95 8.25 1.58
N LEU A 185 15.49 7.37 2.45
CA LEU A 185 15.03 5.97 2.57
C LEU A 185 13.59 5.85 3.09
N TYR A 186 13.09 6.87 3.78
CA TYR A 186 11.72 6.89 4.30
C TYR A 186 10.72 7.46 3.31
N THR A 187 11.14 7.76 2.08
CA THR A 187 10.25 8.23 1.03
C THR A 187 9.27 7.13 0.64
N CYS A 188 7.98 7.41 0.77
CA CYS A 188 6.94 6.46 0.42
C CYS A 188 6.66 6.47 -1.09
N HIS A 189 6.62 5.29 -1.69
CA HIS A 189 6.21 5.11 -3.07
C HIS A 189 4.68 5.12 -3.15
N SER A 190 4.11 5.80 -4.14
CA SER A 190 2.67 5.76 -4.36
C SER A 190 2.25 4.36 -4.83
N SER A 191 1.40 3.70 -4.05
CA SER A 191 0.76 2.45 -4.45
C SER A 191 -0.76 2.62 -4.52
N TYR A 192 -1.46 1.69 -5.18
CA TYR A 192 -2.93 1.64 -5.19
C TYR A 192 -3.51 1.57 -3.77
N HIS A 193 -2.75 1.06 -2.80
CA HIS A 193 -3.14 0.96 -1.40
C HIS A 193 -2.64 2.13 -0.53
N GLY A 194 -2.05 3.15 -1.16
CA GLY A 194 -1.49 4.33 -0.50
C GLY A 194 0.04 4.36 -0.50
N PRO A 195 0.65 5.40 0.09
CA PRO A 195 2.10 5.51 0.22
C PRO A 195 2.70 4.33 1.01
N THR A 196 3.65 3.62 0.42
CA THR A 196 4.36 2.50 1.06
C THR A 196 5.87 2.73 1.08
N ASN A 197 6.46 2.67 2.28
CA ASN A 197 7.91 2.61 2.46
C ASN A 197 8.39 1.17 2.15
N MET A 198 9.49 1.03 1.40
CA MET A 198 10.03 -0.25 0.95
C MET A 198 11.09 -0.84 1.89
N MET A 199 11.36 -0.23 3.05
CA MET A 199 12.20 -0.84 4.10
C MET A 199 11.46 -1.97 4.84
N THR A 200 11.13 -3.03 4.12
CA THR A 200 10.43 -4.22 4.63
C THR A 200 11.39 -5.25 5.21
N GLU A 201 10.87 -6.36 5.74
CA GLU A 201 11.70 -7.50 6.16
C GLU A 201 12.50 -8.10 4.99
N GLU A 202 12.00 -7.99 3.76
CA GLU A 202 12.68 -8.45 2.55
C GLU A 202 13.92 -7.60 2.25
N PHE A 203 13.80 -6.28 2.38
CA PHE A 203 14.95 -5.35 2.30
C PHE A 203 16.02 -5.70 3.35
N VAL A 204 15.62 -5.90 4.60
CA VAL A 204 16.56 -6.28 5.68
C VAL A 204 17.22 -7.63 5.38
N THR A 205 16.47 -8.59 4.85
CA THR A 205 17.01 -9.91 4.47
C THR A 205 18.11 -9.79 3.41
N LEU A 206 17.92 -8.92 2.42
CA LEU A 206 18.94 -8.66 1.38
C LEU A 206 20.22 -8.07 1.99
N ILE A 207 20.10 -7.05 2.84
CA ILE A 207 21.25 -6.44 3.53
C ILE A 207 21.96 -7.46 4.43
N GLN A 208 21.21 -8.26 5.17
CA GLN A 208 21.77 -9.29 6.05
C GLN A 208 22.54 -10.36 5.26
N GLY A 209 22.08 -10.70 4.07
CA GLY A 209 22.74 -11.58 3.12
C GLY A 209 23.90 -10.96 2.35
N GLY A 210 24.26 -9.69 2.61
CA GLY A 210 25.33 -8.99 1.89
C GLY A 210 24.96 -8.55 0.47
N ARG A 211 23.68 -8.61 0.10
CA ARG A 211 23.15 -8.25 -1.22
C ARG A 211 22.75 -6.80 -1.28
N PHE A 212 23.74 -5.93 -1.14
CA PHE A 212 23.56 -4.49 -1.02
C PHE A 212 23.01 -3.85 -2.30
N PHE A 213 23.48 -4.29 -3.47
CA PHE A 213 22.93 -3.79 -4.74
C PHE A 213 21.46 -4.22 -4.90
N GLY A 214 21.16 -5.48 -4.59
CA GLY A 214 19.79 -6.00 -4.57
C GLY A 214 18.88 -5.22 -3.61
N ALA A 215 19.38 -4.84 -2.43
CA ALA A 215 18.62 -4.05 -1.46
C ALA A 215 18.27 -2.65 -2.00
N LEU A 216 19.22 -1.94 -2.63
CA LEU A 216 18.95 -0.63 -3.26
C LEU A 216 17.97 -0.76 -4.44
N CYS A 217 18.12 -1.80 -5.27
CA CYS A 217 17.17 -2.10 -6.34
C CYS A 217 15.76 -2.31 -5.80
N TYR A 218 15.62 -3.08 -4.72
CA TYR A 218 14.33 -3.36 -4.08
C TYR A 218 13.63 -2.07 -3.65
N LEU A 219 14.37 -1.12 -3.07
CA LEU A 219 13.82 0.17 -2.67
C LEU A 219 13.32 0.98 -3.87
N GLN A 220 13.96 0.85 -5.04
CA GLN A 220 13.53 1.46 -6.31
C GLN A 220 12.53 0.62 -7.11
N THR A 221 11.84 -0.33 -6.47
CA THR A 221 10.90 -1.25 -7.15
C THR A 221 11.52 -2.00 -8.33
N ASN A 222 12.83 -2.26 -8.22
CA ASN A 222 13.68 -2.86 -9.25
C ASN A 222 13.65 -2.10 -10.58
N ASN A 223 13.49 -0.78 -10.57
CA ASN A 223 13.49 0.03 -11.78
C ASN A 223 14.80 0.80 -11.96
N LEU A 224 15.75 0.23 -12.69
CA LEU A 224 17.03 0.87 -13.02
C LEU A 224 17.07 1.39 -14.47
N SER A 225 15.90 1.49 -15.11
CA SER A 225 15.82 1.98 -16.48
C SER A 225 16.47 3.34 -16.74
N PRO A 226 16.51 4.31 -15.79
CA PRO A 226 17.21 5.58 -16.02
C PRO A 226 18.71 5.39 -16.30
N ILE A 227 19.35 4.36 -15.73
CA ILE A 227 20.78 4.09 -15.94
C ILE A 227 21.07 3.82 -17.42
N LEU A 228 20.18 3.10 -18.11
CA LEU A 228 20.32 2.82 -19.55
C LEU A 228 20.40 4.09 -20.39
N LEU A 229 19.77 5.19 -19.97
CA LEU A 229 19.76 6.44 -20.75
C LEU A 229 21.01 7.30 -20.56
N VAL A 230 21.84 6.98 -19.56
CA VAL A 230 23.07 7.72 -19.24
C VAL A 230 24.33 6.89 -19.46
N THR A 231 24.19 5.66 -19.95
CA THR A 231 25.29 4.72 -20.22
C THR A 231 25.30 4.27 -21.66
N GLU A 232 26.49 3.95 -22.19
CA GLU A 232 26.65 3.50 -23.57
C GLU A 232 26.29 2.02 -23.75
N PRO A 233 25.78 1.60 -24.92
CA PRO A 233 25.57 2.40 -26.14
C PRO A 233 24.24 3.19 -26.17
N SER A 234 23.37 2.99 -25.17
CA SER A 234 22.00 3.50 -25.21
C SER A 234 21.92 5.02 -25.06
N ALA A 235 22.85 5.65 -24.34
CA ALA A 235 22.93 7.09 -24.20
C ALA A 235 23.10 7.78 -25.57
N SER A 236 24.07 7.34 -26.37
CA SER A 236 24.27 7.88 -27.73
C SER A 236 23.05 7.66 -28.62
N LEU A 237 22.40 6.51 -28.53
CA LEU A 237 21.16 6.23 -29.29
C LEU A 237 20.00 7.13 -28.88
N ALA A 238 19.82 7.35 -27.57
CA ALA A 238 18.78 8.22 -27.05
C ALA A 238 19.00 9.68 -27.48
N GLN A 239 20.24 10.16 -27.46
CA GLN A 239 20.60 11.51 -27.92
C GLN A 239 20.42 11.68 -29.44
N ALA A 240 20.68 10.63 -30.23
CA ALA A 240 20.50 10.64 -31.67
C ALA A 240 19.03 10.44 -32.12
N SER A 241 18.11 10.18 -31.19
CA SER A 241 16.69 9.97 -31.48
C SER A 241 16.08 11.15 -32.22
N LYS A 242 15.56 10.89 -33.43
CA LYS A 242 14.86 11.91 -34.23
C LYS A 242 13.37 12.00 -33.90
N TYR A 243 12.79 10.89 -33.44
CA TYR A 243 11.33 10.73 -33.41
C TYR A 243 10.74 10.66 -32.01
N LEU A 244 11.49 10.12 -31.04
CA LEU A 244 11.01 9.93 -29.68
C LEU A 244 11.41 11.11 -28.82
N ASP A 245 10.44 11.64 -28.08
CA ASP A 245 10.67 12.61 -27.03
C ASP A 245 11.25 11.96 -25.76
N GLU A 246 11.64 12.79 -24.80
CA GLU A 246 12.22 12.35 -23.53
C GLU A 246 11.29 11.38 -22.76
N THR A 247 9.98 11.60 -22.82
CA THR A 247 9.00 10.77 -22.11
C THR A 247 8.93 9.37 -22.72
N SER A 248 8.90 9.29 -24.04
CA SER A 248 8.90 8.02 -24.77
C SER A 248 10.23 7.29 -24.65
N LEU A 249 11.36 8.00 -24.61
CA LEU A 249 12.67 7.40 -24.35
C LEU A 249 12.74 6.79 -22.94
N LYS A 250 12.26 7.51 -21.92
CA LYS A 250 12.12 6.98 -20.54
C LYS A 250 11.22 5.76 -20.49
N LYS A 251 10.11 5.78 -21.23
CA LYS A 251 9.20 4.64 -21.35
C LYS A 251 9.87 3.45 -22.03
N LEU A 252 10.60 3.67 -23.13
CA LEU A 252 11.31 2.63 -23.86
C LEU A 252 12.40 2.00 -23.01
N ALA A 253 13.21 2.81 -22.31
CA ALA A 253 14.21 2.30 -21.36
C ALA A 253 13.55 1.44 -20.28
N LYS A 254 12.39 1.85 -19.77
CA LYS A 254 11.62 1.06 -18.80
C LYS A 254 11.12 -0.26 -19.39
N ILE A 255 10.67 -0.26 -20.64
CA ILE A 255 10.28 -1.50 -21.33
C ILE A 255 11.51 -2.40 -21.52
N ALA A 256 12.65 -1.86 -21.97
CA ALA A 256 13.87 -2.62 -22.17
C ALA A 256 14.38 -3.27 -20.87
N TRP A 257 14.35 -2.51 -19.78
CA TRP A 257 14.67 -2.99 -18.45
C TRP A 257 13.68 -4.06 -17.97
N ASN A 258 12.38 -3.88 -18.22
CA ASN A 258 11.35 -4.83 -17.79
C ASN A 258 11.23 -6.09 -18.66
N GLN A 259 11.63 -6.03 -19.93
CA GLN A 259 11.69 -7.19 -20.83
C GLN A 259 12.83 -8.13 -20.45
N THR A 260 13.88 -7.57 -19.86
CA THR A 260 15.09 -8.29 -19.46
C THR A 260 15.01 -8.69 -17.99
N ASN A 261 14.28 -7.91 -17.18
CA ASN A 261 13.73 -8.36 -15.91
C ASN A 261 12.64 -9.41 -16.15
N THR A 262 13.05 -10.66 -16.14
CA THR A 262 12.81 -11.60 -15.03
C THR A 262 11.96 -11.09 -13.84
N SER A 263 10.77 -10.55 -14.11
CA SER A 263 9.82 -9.93 -13.17
C SER A 263 9.27 -10.85 -12.08
N SER A 264 9.77 -12.08 -11.98
CA SER A 264 9.44 -12.97 -10.89
C SER A 264 10.34 -12.64 -9.69
N ARG A 265 9.71 -12.24 -8.60
CA ARG A 265 10.23 -12.33 -7.22
C ARG A 265 11.04 -13.61 -6.95
N ALA A 266 10.76 -14.69 -7.68
CA ALA A 266 11.48 -15.97 -7.66
C ALA A 266 12.98 -15.86 -8.00
N LEU A 267 13.39 -15.05 -8.99
CA LEU A 267 14.82 -14.95 -9.35
C LEU A 267 15.65 -14.18 -8.33
N PHE A 268 15.01 -13.31 -7.53
CA PHE A 268 15.64 -12.67 -6.38
C PHE A 268 15.85 -13.63 -5.21
N GLN A 269 15.01 -14.65 -5.07
CA GLN A 269 15.10 -15.60 -3.95
C GLN A 269 16.06 -16.76 -4.24
N ASP A 270 16.24 -17.13 -5.52
CA ASP A 270 17.00 -18.32 -5.90
C ASP A 270 18.47 -18.04 -6.28
N ARG A 271 18.88 -16.77 -6.45
CA ARG A 271 20.28 -16.42 -6.73
C ARG A 271 21.05 -16.03 -5.46
N GLU A 272 22.27 -16.55 -5.35
CA GLU A 272 23.16 -16.33 -4.19
C GLU A 272 23.79 -14.92 -4.17
N ASP A 273 23.83 -14.21 -5.29
CA ASP A 273 24.49 -12.91 -5.43
C ASP A 273 23.72 -11.89 -6.31
N ASP A 274 24.33 -10.71 -6.51
CA ASP A 274 23.78 -9.60 -7.29
C ASP A 274 24.22 -9.60 -8.78
N SER A 275 24.81 -10.70 -9.27
CA SER A 275 25.29 -10.83 -10.67
C SER A 275 24.20 -10.64 -11.73
N TRP A 276 22.94 -10.92 -11.36
CA TRP A 276 21.77 -10.75 -12.22
C TRP A 276 21.62 -9.33 -12.76
N ALA A 277 22.12 -8.33 -12.02
CA ALA A 277 21.97 -6.92 -12.38
C ALA A 277 22.76 -6.57 -13.63
N ALA A 278 24.02 -7.01 -13.72
CA ALA A 278 24.87 -6.80 -14.90
C ALA A 278 24.35 -7.56 -16.13
N GLU A 279 23.81 -8.77 -15.95
CA GLU A 279 23.13 -9.53 -17.01
C GLU A 279 21.91 -8.78 -17.54
N ALA A 280 21.03 -8.31 -16.63
CA ALA A 280 19.84 -7.55 -16.99
C ALA A 280 20.19 -6.23 -17.68
N PHE A 281 21.23 -5.54 -17.20
CA PHE A 281 21.73 -4.30 -17.80
C PHE A 281 22.24 -4.51 -19.23
N THR A 282 23.07 -5.53 -19.44
CA THR A 282 23.59 -5.89 -20.77
C THR A 282 22.46 -6.25 -21.73
N ALA A 283 21.52 -7.07 -21.28
CA ALA A 283 20.35 -7.42 -22.08
C ALA A 283 19.47 -6.19 -22.37
N GLY A 284 19.35 -5.27 -21.40
CA GLY A 284 18.59 -4.02 -21.51
C GLY A 284 19.14 -3.12 -22.60
N HIS A 285 20.45 -2.93 -22.65
CA HIS A 285 21.11 -2.20 -23.74
C HIS A 285 20.86 -2.83 -25.10
N LYS A 286 20.99 -4.16 -25.21
CA LYS A 286 20.73 -4.87 -26.46
C LYS A 286 19.30 -4.64 -26.96
N PHE A 287 18.30 -4.86 -26.09
CA PHE A 287 16.90 -4.66 -26.47
C PHE A 287 16.61 -3.19 -26.82
N PHE A 288 17.14 -2.25 -26.04
CA PHE A 288 16.96 -0.83 -26.30
C PHE A 288 17.52 -0.45 -27.69
N GLY A 289 18.71 -0.95 -28.05
CA GLY A 289 19.30 -0.71 -29.35
C GLY A 289 18.51 -1.30 -30.52
N GLU A 290 18.01 -2.54 -30.37
CA GLU A 290 17.14 -3.20 -31.34
C GLU A 290 15.83 -2.41 -31.54
N ALA A 291 15.21 -1.97 -30.45
CA ALA A 291 14.00 -1.17 -30.47
C ALA A 291 14.20 0.19 -31.13
N MET A 292 15.24 0.93 -30.74
CA MET A 292 15.57 2.24 -31.34
C MET A 292 15.80 2.10 -32.85
N THR A 293 16.57 1.10 -33.26
CA THR A 293 16.82 0.81 -34.68
C THR A 293 15.52 0.53 -35.44
N LYS A 294 14.60 -0.20 -34.84
CA LYS A 294 13.31 -0.52 -35.47
C LYS A 294 12.40 0.70 -35.56
N VAL A 295 12.35 1.52 -34.51
CA VAL A 295 11.62 2.80 -34.50
C VAL A 295 12.16 3.72 -35.60
N ASP A 296 13.48 3.82 -35.75
CA ASP A 296 14.09 4.66 -36.78
C ASP A 296 13.77 4.16 -38.19
N LYS A 297 13.89 2.84 -38.44
CA LYS A 297 13.52 2.23 -39.73
C LYS A 297 12.04 2.47 -40.05
N PHE A 298 11.16 2.34 -39.06
CA PHE A 298 9.73 2.56 -39.26
C PHE A 298 9.40 4.04 -39.47
N GLY A 299 10.06 4.95 -38.74
CA GLY A 299 9.94 6.39 -38.93
C GLY A 299 10.41 6.84 -40.31
N ALA A 300 11.51 6.28 -40.82
CA ALA A 300 11.96 6.49 -42.19
C ALA A 300 10.95 5.94 -43.21
N TRP A 301 10.37 4.76 -42.96
CA TRP A 301 9.34 4.20 -43.83
C TRP A 301 8.06 5.05 -43.87
N LEU A 302 7.72 5.77 -42.80
CA LEU A 302 6.59 6.70 -42.75
C LEU A 302 6.84 8.01 -43.54
N GLU A 303 8.08 8.28 -43.98
CA GLU A 303 8.40 9.46 -44.79
C GLU A 303 7.58 9.48 -46.08
N GLY A 304 6.98 10.64 -46.35
CA GLY A 304 6.07 10.83 -47.49
C GLY A 304 4.70 10.19 -47.34
N LYS A 305 4.44 9.39 -46.29
CA LYS A 305 3.10 8.85 -45.96
C LYS A 305 2.36 9.71 -44.94
N VAL A 306 3.10 10.29 -44.01
CA VAL A 306 2.58 11.11 -42.91
C VAL A 306 3.46 12.35 -42.78
N ASP A 307 2.88 13.48 -42.40
CA ASP A 307 3.64 14.68 -42.04
C ASP A 307 4.54 14.43 -40.83
N GLU A 308 5.59 15.23 -40.71
CA GLU A 308 6.66 15.03 -39.72
C GLU A 308 6.14 15.06 -38.28
N ASP A 309 5.27 16.01 -37.95
CA ASP A 309 4.70 16.16 -36.61
C ASP A 309 3.81 14.96 -36.25
N LYS A 310 2.93 14.53 -37.15
CA LYS A 310 2.09 13.35 -36.92
C LYS A 310 2.89 12.06 -36.87
N ARG A 311 4.00 11.96 -37.61
CA ARG A 311 4.92 10.83 -37.55
C ARG A 311 5.57 10.72 -36.18
N ALA A 312 6.14 11.82 -35.66
CA ALA A 312 6.71 11.84 -34.31
C ALA A 312 5.64 11.51 -33.26
N ALA A 313 4.48 12.17 -33.31
CA ALA A 313 3.38 11.91 -32.38
C ALA A 313 2.91 10.44 -32.42
N PHE A 314 2.85 9.83 -33.61
CA PHE A 314 2.51 8.42 -33.77
C PHE A 314 3.53 7.50 -33.09
N LEU A 315 4.83 7.71 -33.33
CA LEU A 315 5.90 6.88 -32.77
C LEU A 315 5.96 7.00 -31.26
N ASN A 316 5.78 8.21 -30.71
CA ASN A 316 5.65 8.41 -29.27
C ASN A 316 4.44 7.64 -28.71
N LYS A 317 3.26 7.74 -29.32
CA LYS A 317 2.07 6.96 -28.90
C LYS A 317 2.28 5.45 -28.98
N LEU A 318 2.98 4.98 -30.02
CA LEU A 318 3.29 3.57 -30.20
C LEU A 318 4.13 3.03 -29.04
N VAL A 319 5.22 3.72 -28.68
CA VAL A 319 6.09 3.36 -27.54
C VAL A 319 5.36 3.48 -26.20
N MET A 320 4.48 4.46 -26.07
CA MET A 320 3.70 4.66 -24.84
C MET A 320 2.67 3.56 -24.57
N SER A 321 2.19 2.87 -25.62
CA SER A 321 1.26 1.75 -25.48
C SER A 321 1.99 0.41 -25.37
N TYR A 322 1.94 -0.20 -24.19
CA TYR A 322 2.60 -1.47 -23.91
C TYR A 322 2.19 -2.59 -24.89
N TRP A 323 0.89 -2.73 -25.17
CA TRP A 323 0.36 -3.78 -26.05
C TRP A 323 0.80 -3.58 -27.51
N TYR A 324 0.73 -2.35 -28.01
CA TYR A 324 1.11 -2.07 -29.39
C TYR A 324 2.62 -2.15 -29.60
N PHE A 325 3.41 -1.83 -28.57
CA PHE A 325 4.86 -1.90 -28.66
C PHE A 325 5.38 -3.34 -28.71
N ASP A 326 4.79 -4.28 -27.94
CA ASP A 326 5.18 -5.69 -28.01
C ASP A 326 4.85 -6.30 -29.39
N ASP A 327 3.67 -6.02 -29.94
CA ASP A 327 3.29 -6.42 -31.30
C ASP A 327 4.20 -5.77 -32.35
N PHE A 328 4.52 -4.48 -32.17
CA PHE A 328 5.47 -3.75 -33.02
C PHE A 328 6.84 -4.42 -33.03
N MET A 329 7.35 -4.86 -31.88
CA MET A 329 8.65 -5.53 -31.82
C MET A 329 8.66 -6.88 -32.53
N LYS A 330 7.54 -7.61 -32.56
CA LYS A 330 7.41 -8.92 -33.22
C LYS A 330 7.12 -8.85 -34.72
N GLU A 331 6.40 -7.84 -35.18
CA GLU A 331 5.96 -7.72 -36.57
C GLU A 331 7.07 -7.15 -37.47
N GLU A 332 7.38 -7.81 -38.58
CA GLU A 332 8.41 -7.36 -39.53
C GLU A 332 7.81 -6.52 -40.68
N ASP A 333 6.54 -6.72 -41.00
CA ASP A 333 5.86 -5.97 -42.06
C ASP A 333 5.33 -4.62 -41.56
N PHE A 334 6.02 -3.55 -41.94
CA PHE A 334 5.67 -2.17 -41.61
C PHE A 334 4.29 -1.74 -42.11
N GLU A 335 3.81 -2.28 -43.24
CA GLU A 335 2.46 -1.99 -43.73
C GLU A 335 1.40 -2.58 -42.80
N LYS A 336 1.66 -3.78 -42.27
CA LYS A 336 0.78 -4.44 -41.29
C LYS A 336 0.82 -3.73 -39.94
N ILE A 337 2.00 -3.31 -39.47
CA ILE A 337 2.14 -2.45 -38.28
C ILE A 337 1.30 -1.18 -38.43
N TRP A 338 1.43 -0.49 -39.56
CA TRP A 338 0.69 0.72 -39.84
C TRP A 338 -0.82 0.47 -39.83
N LYS A 339 -1.33 -0.54 -40.55
CA LYS A 339 -2.77 -0.85 -40.58
C LYS A 339 -3.34 -1.18 -39.20
N ASN A 340 -2.60 -1.94 -38.39
CA ASN A 340 -3.03 -2.35 -37.06
C ASN A 340 -3.05 -1.18 -36.08
N ASN A 341 -2.17 -0.20 -36.28
CA ASN A 341 -1.97 0.92 -35.36
C ASN A 341 -2.48 2.27 -35.89
N ALA A 342 -3.00 2.35 -37.12
CA ALA A 342 -3.43 3.60 -37.77
C ALA A 342 -4.48 4.39 -36.97
N ARG A 343 -5.18 3.73 -36.04
CA ARG A 343 -6.11 4.37 -35.10
C ARG A 343 -5.40 5.34 -34.14
N LEU A 344 -4.13 5.13 -33.81
CA LEU A 344 -3.31 6.00 -32.96
C LEU A 344 -3.07 7.39 -33.58
N VAL A 345 -3.23 7.52 -34.90
CA VAL A 345 -3.14 8.80 -35.63
C VAL A 345 -4.44 9.60 -35.54
N ARG A 346 -5.58 8.92 -35.31
CA ARG A 346 -6.92 9.53 -35.34
C ARG A 346 -7.40 10.03 -33.96
N SER A 347 -6.87 9.45 -32.89
CA SER A 347 -6.95 9.96 -31.51
C SER A 347 -5.84 10.97 -31.26
#